data_AF-A0A925VIN7-F1
#
_entry.id   AF-A0A925VIN7-F1
#
_cell.length_a   1.000
_cell.length_b   1.000
_cell.length_c   1.000
_cell.angle_alpha   90.00
_cell.angle_beta   90.00
_cell.angle_gamma   90.00
#
_symmetry.space_group_name_H-M   'P 1'
#
loop_
_entity.id
_entity.type
_entity.pdbx_description
1 polymer ?
#
loop_
_entity_poly.entity_id
_entity_poly.type
_entity_poly.pdbx_seq_one_letter_code
_entity_poly.pdbx_strand_id
1 'polypeptide(L)'
;MAIIAATDVARVVPRSAAPGGQPMQQSDRWARRCRPLGLALVLALLIVAGPAAHAQADVRYFSQTGHYLRGAFRYFWEANGGITTFGYPVTEEYRRAGDGRVVQYFERARFELSQQGAQYTASLGNLGVEITGGKIFPKVPPVPNNANKRYFPQTQHVVQYGFKTIWETSGGERVFGLPISEEIKEVIDDGEWHTVQYFERARFEFWPGFAPGKRVLISALGRKLAPPQLLPPLP
;
A
#
# COMPACT_ATOMS: atom_id res chain seq x y z
N MET A 1 -34.41 -66.63 -19.02
CA MET A 1 -33.88 -65.25 -18.95
C MET A 1 -32.44 -65.33 -18.45
N ALA A 2 -31.51 -64.95 -19.31
CA ALA A 2 -30.06 -64.80 -19.11
C ALA A 2 -29.75 -63.67 -18.10
N ILE A 3 -28.59 -63.48 -17.44
CA ILE A 3 -27.21 -64.00 -17.52
C ILE A 3 -26.49 -63.61 -16.20
N ILE A 4 -25.45 -64.38 -15.89
CA ILE A 4 -24.47 -64.34 -14.80
C ILE A 4 -23.47 -63.17 -14.95
N ALA A 5 -22.97 -62.60 -13.83
CA ALA A 5 -21.66 -61.94 -13.82
C ALA A 5 -21.00 -62.07 -12.44
N ALA A 6 -19.78 -62.63 -12.43
CA ALA A 6 -18.94 -62.79 -11.26
C ALA A 6 -17.49 -62.41 -11.58
N THR A 7 -16.82 -61.95 -10.54
CA THR A 7 -15.38 -62.07 -10.22
C THR A 7 -14.43 -60.90 -10.52
N ASP A 8 -14.03 -60.32 -9.39
CA ASP A 8 -12.90 -59.51 -8.97
C ASP A 8 -11.51 -60.15 -9.26
N VAL A 9 -10.45 -59.36 -9.50
CA VAL A 9 -9.07 -59.58 -8.99
C VAL A 9 -8.22 -58.29 -9.05
N ALA A 10 -7.91 -57.75 -7.87
CA ALA A 10 -6.62 -57.28 -7.29
C ALA A 10 -5.33 -56.97 -8.11
N ARG A 11 -4.75 -55.79 -7.79
CA ARG A 11 -3.38 -55.46 -7.26
C ARG A 11 -2.03 -55.61 -8.05
N VAL A 12 -1.28 -54.49 -7.96
CA VAL A 12 0.17 -54.28 -7.65
C VAL A 12 1.26 -54.30 -8.76
N VAL A 13 2.12 -53.28 -8.66
CA VAL A 13 3.33 -52.75 -9.39
C VAL A 13 4.61 -53.54 -8.98
N PRO A 14 5.76 -53.69 -9.71
CA PRO A 14 6.71 -52.59 -10.05
C PRO A 14 7.77 -52.70 -11.21
N ARG A 15 8.39 -51.53 -11.48
CA ARG A 15 9.75 -51.12 -11.97
C ARG A 15 10.73 -52.05 -12.73
N SER A 16 11.33 -51.43 -13.78
CA SER A 16 12.78 -51.30 -14.14
C SER A 16 13.55 -52.46 -14.78
N ALA A 17 14.07 -52.27 -16.01
CA ALA A 17 15.52 -52.26 -16.37
C ALA A 17 15.74 -52.27 -17.92
N ALA A 18 16.76 -51.54 -18.41
CA ALA A 18 17.38 -51.66 -19.75
C ALA A 18 18.58 -52.65 -19.66
N PRO A 19 19.21 -53.17 -20.76
CA PRO A 19 20.07 -52.37 -21.66
C PRO A 19 20.28 -52.89 -23.12
N GLY A 20 20.94 -52.08 -23.96
CA GLY A 20 22.05 -52.51 -24.83
C GLY A 20 21.77 -52.95 -26.29
N GLY A 21 22.54 -52.40 -27.24
CA GLY A 21 22.88 -53.05 -28.51
C GLY A 21 22.80 -52.17 -29.78
N GLN A 22 23.94 -51.69 -30.28
CA GLN A 22 24.14 -51.27 -31.68
C GLN A 22 24.79 -52.41 -32.49
N PRO A 23 24.65 -52.42 -33.84
CA PRO A 23 25.82 -52.09 -34.66
C PRO A 23 25.56 -51.38 -36.03
N MET A 24 26.45 -50.42 -36.36
CA MET A 24 27.34 -50.29 -37.54
C MET A 24 26.92 -50.80 -38.96
N GLN A 25 26.90 -49.92 -39.98
CA GLN A 25 27.83 -49.87 -41.15
C GLN A 25 27.32 -49.08 -42.39
N GLN A 26 28.23 -48.25 -42.95
CA GLN A 26 28.51 -47.97 -44.40
C GLN A 26 27.39 -47.34 -45.28
N SER A 27 27.61 -46.41 -46.22
CA SER A 27 28.80 -45.83 -46.87
C SER A 27 28.42 -44.56 -47.65
N ASP A 28 29.36 -43.60 -47.66
CA ASP A 28 29.83 -42.67 -48.70
C ASP A 28 28.99 -42.10 -49.87
N ARG A 29 29.48 -40.91 -50.26
CA ARG A 29 29.37 -40.14 -51.53
C ARG A 29 28.18 -39.17 -51.48
N TRP A 30 28.32 -37.85 -51.69
CA TRP A 30 29.01 -37.14 -52.77
C TRP A 30 29.64 -35.79 -52.32
N ALA A 31 30.98 -35.76 -52.34
CA ALA A 31 31.91 -34.75 -52.89
C ALA A 31 31.60 -33.23 -52.99
N ARG A 32 32.58 -32.45 -52.45
CA ARG A 32 33.23 -31.20 -52.96
C ARG A 32 32.42 -29.90 -52.81
N ARG A 33 32.91 -28.81 -52.19
CA ARG A 33 34.24 -28.17 -52.26
C ARG A 33 34.46 -27.13 -51.13
N CYS A 34 35.72 -26.72 -50.97
CA CYS A 34 36.40 -26.08 -49.84
C CYS A 34 36.05 -24.61 -49.48
N ARG A 35 35.83 -24.36 -48.17
CA ARG A 35 36.52 -23.47 -47.18
C ARG A 35 37.17 -22.12 -47.63
N PRO A 36 37.04 -21.03 -46.84
CA PRO A 36 37.88 -20.89 -45.63
C PRO A 36 37.22 -20.33 -44.36
N LEU A 37 37.94 -20.53 -43.25
CA LEU A 37 37.68 -20.09 -41.89
C LEU A 37 37.46 -18.57 -41.79
N GLY A 38 36.44 -18.17 -41.03
CA GLY A 38 36.29 -16.83 -40.48
C GLY A 38 35.67 -16.94 -39.08
N LEU A 39 36.54 -17.02 -38.07
CA LEU A 39 36.16 -16.95 -36.66
C LEU A 39 35.67 -15.53 -36.37
N ALA A 40 34.38 -15.33 -36.13
CA ALA A 40 33.84 -14.08 -35.60
C ALA A 40 32.88 -14.40 -34.46
N LEU A 41 33.46 -14.61 -33.28
CA LEU A 41 32.77 -14.72 -32.00
C LEU A 41 32.29 -13.31 -31.61
N VAL A 42 31.10 -12.90 -32.08
CA VAL A 42 30.47 -11.67 -31.60
C VAL A 42 29.74 -11.99 -30.31
N LEU A 43 30.42 -11.80 -29.18
CA LEU A 43 29.75 -11.61 -27.89
C LEU A 43 28.91 -10.34 -28.01
N ALA A 44 27.61 -10.50 -28.29
CA ALA A 44 26.66 -9.45 -28.01
C ALA A 44 26.52 -9.35 -26.49
N LEU A 45 27.29 -8.44 -25.88
CA LEU A 45 26.97 -7.93 -24.55
C LEU A 45 25.60 -7.23 -24.69
N LEU A 46 24.53 -7.96 -24.39
CA LEU A 46 23.27 -7.34 -24.03
C LEU A 46 23.50 -6.67 -22.68
N ILE A 47 23.97 -5.43 -22.70
CA ILE A 47 23.69 -4.51 -21.61
C ILE A 47 22.18 -4.32 -21.67
N VAL A 48 21.44 -5.19 -20.97
CA VAL A 48 20.09 -4.86 -20.53
C VAL A 48 20.29 -3.69 -19.58
N ALA A 49 20.24 -2.49 -20.14
CA ALA A 49 19.96 -1.30 -19.37
C ALA A 49 18.59 -1.54 -18.75
N GLY A 50 18.58 -2.12 -17.55
CA GLY A 50 17.39 -2.07 -16.71
C GLY A 50 16.96 -0.60 -16.61
N PRO A 51 15.66 -0.31 -16.46
CA PRO A 51 15.21 1.06 -16.33
C PRO A 51 15.69 1.65 -14.99
N ALA A 52 16.97 2.02 -14.91
CA ALA A 52 17.56 2.84 -13.86
C ALA A 52 17.26 4.33 -14.10
N ALA A 53 16.13 4.63 -14.74
CA ALA A 53 15.74 5.97 -15.20
C ALA A 53 14.28 6.34 -14.85
N HIS A 54 13.57 5.54 -14.04
CA HIS A 54 12.23 5.90 -13.55
C HIS A 54 12.22 6.69 -12.23
N ALA A 55 13.39 7.16 -11.76
CA ALA A 55 13.51 7.84 -10.46
C ALA A 55 13.70 9.36 -10.54
N GLN A 56 13.98 9.97 -11.71
CA GLN A 56 14.58 11.31 -11.75
C GLN A 56 13.77 12.43 -12.46
N ALA A 57 12.50 12.27 -12.83
CA ALA A 57 11.79 13.36 -13.52
C ALA A 57 10.32 13.53 -13.10
N ASP A 58 10.04 13.53 -11.80
CA ASP A 58 8.65 13.57 -11.35
C ASP A 58 8.48 14.24 -9.98
N VAL A 59 8.92 15.50 -9.92
CA VAL A 59 8.88 16.34 -8.73
C VAL A 59 7.79 17.39 -8.90
N ARG A 60 6.93 17.53 -7.89
CA ARG A 60 5.89 18.55 -7.81
C ARG A 60 6.17 19.49 -6.66
N TYR A 61 6.27 20.78 -6.96
CA TYR A 61 6.39 21.84 -5.96
C TYR A 61 5.01 22.37 -5.55
N PHE A 62 4.84 22.65 -4.25
CA PHE A 62 3.63 23.25 -3.70
C PHE A 62 3.97 24.61 -3.07
N SER A 63 3.62 25.70 -3.76
CA SER A 63 3.89 27.06 -3.27
C SER A 63 3.15 27.41 -1.98
N GLN A 64 2.07 26.70 -1.65
CA GLN A 64 1.29 26.87 -0.43
C GLN A 64 2.08 26.55 0.84
N THR A 65 3.04 25.61 0.74
CA THR A 65 3.84 25.16 1.88
C THR A 65 5.34 25.23 1.63
N GLY A 66 5.77 25.44 0.38
CA GLY A 66 7.17 25.48 -0.02
C GLY A 66 7.82 24.10 -0.16
N HIS A 67 7.05 23.01 -0.08
CA HIS A 67 7.59 21.65 -0.10
C HIS A 67 7.42 20.94 -1.44
N TYR A 68 8.25 19.92 -1.66
CA TYR A 68 8.23 19.09 -2.84
C TYR A 68 7.64 17.70 -2.57
N LEU A 69 7.04 17.11 -3.60
CA LEU A 69 6.52 15.74 -3.58
C LEU A 69 6.97 15.01 -4.83
N ARG A 70 7.48 13.79 -4.68
CA ARG A 70 8.03 13.03 -5.81
C ARG A 70 7.83 11.52 -5.69
N GLY A 71 8.17 10.81 -6.76
CA GLY A 71 8.28 9.35 -6.78
C GLY A 71 7.05 8.63 -6.22
N ALA A 72 7.29 7.56 -5.46
CA ALA A 72 6.24 6.69 -4.92
C ALA A 72 5.23 7.46 -4.04
N PHE A 73 5.67 8.48 -3.30
CA PHE A 73 4.77 9.29 -2.50
C PHE A 73 3.86 10.17 -3.35
N ARG A 74 4.37 10.78 -4.43
CA ARG A 74 3.54 11.53 -5.39
C ARG A 74 2.47 10.64 -6.01
N TYR A 75 2.88 9.48 -6.55
CA TYR A 75 1.93 8.55 -7.18
C TYR A 75 0.86 8.07 -6.20
N PHE A 76 1.25 7.70 -4.98
CA PHE A 76 0.29 7.29 -3.96
C PHE A 76 -0.63 8.44 -3.57
N TRP A 77 -0.11 9.66 -3.39
CA TRP A 77 -0.92 10.82 -3.05
C TRP A 77 -1.99 11.10 -4.13
N GLU A 78 -1.60 11.11 -5.41
CA GLU A 78 -2.48 11.38 -6.54
C GLU A 78 -3.56 10.30 -6.70
N ALA A 79 -3.18 9.02 -6.54
CA ALA A 79 -4.12 7.91 -6.65
C ALA A 79 -5.15 7.84 -5.51
N ASN A 80 -4.91 8.54 -4.40
CA ASN A 80 -5.66 8.36 -3.15
C ASN A 80 -6.37 9.63 -2.65
N GLY A 81 -6.68 10.55 -3.57
CA GLY A 81 -7.48 11.75 -3.34
C GLY A 81 -6.66 13.03 -3.15
N GLY A 82 -5.34 12.92 -3.07
CA GLY A 82 -4.43 14.06 -3.02
C GLY A 82 -4.79 15.10 -1.96
N ILE A 83 -5.00 16.36 -2.39
CA ILE A 83 -5.23 17.50 -1.49
C ILE A 83 -6.45 17.26 -0.59
N THR A 84 -7.54 16.70 -1.12
CA THR A 84 -8.80 16.56 -0.37
C THR A 84 -8.67 15.59 0.78
N THR A 85 -7.85 14.55 0.63
CA THR A 85 -7.63 13.52 1.65
C THR A 85 -6.45 13.84 2.56
N PHE A 86 -5.29 14.18 1.99
CA PHE A 86 -4.03 14.28 2.74
C PHE A 86 -3.59 15.73 2.97
N GLY A 87 -4.07 16.66 2.14
CA GLY A 87 -3.58 18.03 2.12
C GLY A 87 -2.21 18.16 1.47
N TYR A 88 -1.57 19.30 1.71
CA TYR A 88 -0.25 19.63 1.19
C TYR A 88 0.87 18.89 1.93
N PRO A 89 2.02 18.62 1.28
CA PRO A 89 3.23 18.21 1.99
C PRO A 89 3.67 19.31 2.96
N VAL A 90 4.11 18.93 4.15
CA VAL A 90 4.58 19.85 5.22
C VAL A 90 6.00 19.54 5.68
N THR A 91 6.64 18.55 5.08
CA THR A 91 8.07 18.26 5.19
C THR A 91 8.58 17.80 3.83
N GLU A 92 9.90 17.73 3.67
CA GLU A 92 10.50 16.90 2.62
C GLU A 92 10.47 15.41 3.00
N GLU A 93 10.80 14.55 2.04
CA GLU A 93 11.16 13.15 2.32
C GLU A 93 12.44 13.10 3.15
N TYR A 94 12.42 12.37 4.26
CA TYR A 94 13.60 12.19 5.11
C TYR A 94 13.64 10.79 5.72
N ARG A 95 14.85 10.35 6.11
CA ARG A 95 15.02 9.10 6.83
C ARG A 95 14.72 9.31 8.32
N ARG A 96 13.65 8.68 8.81
CA ARG A 96 13.23 8.77 10.21
C ARG A 96 14.25 8.11 11.13
N ALA A 97 14.63 8.83 12.19
CA ALA A 97 15.45 8.28 13.26
C ALA A 97 14.67 7.18 14.03
N GLY A 98 15.37 6.13 14.44
CA GLY A 98 14.77 4.99 15.16
C GLY A 98 14.66 3.75 14.28
N ASP A 99 13.86 3.80 13.21
CA ASP A 99 13.63 2.63 12.33
C ASP A 99 14.18 2.78 10.91
N GLY A 100 14.71 3.95 10.56
CA GLY A 100 15.35 4.20 9.29
C GLY A 100 14.40 4.21 8.09
N ARG A 101 13.07 4.23 8.29
CA ARG A 101 12.11 4.35 7.19
C ARG A 101 12.21 5.74 6.54
N VAL A 102 12.04 5.80 5.22
CA VAL A 102 11.85 7.08 4.54
C VAL A 102 10.40 7.50 4.73
N VAL A 103 10.20 8.72 5.23
CA VAL A 103 8.87 9.24 5.53
C VAL A 103 8.73 10.66 5.00
N GLN A 104 7.48 11.07 4.77
CA GLN A 104 7.13 12.46 4.50
C GLN A 104 5.79 12.76 5.18
N TYR A 105 5.70 13.91 5.82
CA TYR A 105 4.47 14.38 6.42
C TYR A 105 3.70 15.29 5.46
N PHE A 106 2.39 15.15 5.53
CA PHE A 106 1.39 16.01 4.88
C PHE A 106 0.56 16.67 5.98
N GLU A 107 -0.33 17.58 5.63
CA GLU A 107 -1.20 18.22 6.62
C GLU A 107 -1.95 17.19 7.46
N ARG A 108 -2.51 16.14 6.83
CA ARG A 108 -3.43 15.19 7.48
C ARG A 108 -2.87 13.78 7.66
N ALA A 109 -1.71 13.47 7.09
CA ALA A 109 -1.17 12.11 7.06
C ALA A 109 0.36 12.08 7.11
N ARG A 110 0.91 10.90 7.41
CA ARG A 110 2.32 10.57 7.21
C ARG A 110 2.42 9.42 6.23
N PHE A 111 3.22 9.59 5.19
CA PHE A 111 3.54 8.50 4.28
C PHE A 111 4.84 7.85 4.71
N GLU A 112 4.90 6.52 4.58
CA GLU A 112 6.06 5.71 4.89
C GLU A 112 6.42 4.87 3.67
N LEU A 113 7.70 4.84 3.33
CA LEU A 113 8.20 4.07 2.20
C LEU A 113 8.67 2.71 2.67
N SER A 114 8.12 1.66 2.07
CA SER A 114 8.62 0.30 2.18
C SER A 114 9.33 -0.09 0.89
N GLN A 115 10.38 -0.90 1.02
CA GLN A 115 11.11 -1.44 -0.11
C GLN A 115 11.11 -2.96 -0.04
N GLN A 116 10.70 -3.61 -1.13
CA GLN A 116 10.81 -5.06 -1.30
C GLN A 116 11.54 -5.35 -2.62
N GLY A 117 12.81 -5.75 -2.52
CA GLY A 117 13.68 -5.86 -3.69
C GLY A 117 13.87 -4.50 -4.38
N ALA A 118 13.55 -4.42 -5.67
CA ALA A 118 13.61 -3.18 -6.45
C ALA A 118 12.33 -2.33 -6.39
N GLN A 119 11.27 -2.82 -5.73
CA GLN A 119 9.97 -2.14 -5.68
C GLN A 119 9.86 -1.27 -4.43
N TYR A 120 9.46 -0.02 -4.63
CA TYR A 120 9.15 0.92 -3.56
C TYR A 120 7.64 1.13 -3.48
N THR A 121 7.08 0.97 -2.28
CA THR A 121 5.64 1.11 -2.04
C THR A 121 5.41 2.09 -0.90
N ALA A 122 4.55 3.09 -1.16
CA ALA A 122 4.10 4.01 -0.13
C ALA A 122 2.96 3.40 0.69
N SER A 123 2.99 3.63 2.00
CA SER A 123 1.92 3.28 2.93
C SER A 123 1.66 4.45 3.88
N LEU A 124 0.62 4.35 4.71
CA LEU A 124 0.22 5.39 5.65
C LEU A 124 0.61 5.01 7.08
N GLY A 125 1.22 5.95 7.79
CA GLY A 125 1.53 5.84 9.22
C GLY A 125 0.28 5.89 10.09
N ASN A 126 0.33 5.25 11.26
CA ASN A 126 -0.80 5.11 12.17
C ASN A 126 -0.96 6.33 13.09
N LEU A 127 -1.13 7.53 12.50
CA LEU A 127 -1.17 8.78 13.26
C LEU A 127 -2.30 8.85 14.28
N GLY A 128 -3.42 8.15 14.05
CA GLY A 128 -4.52 8.10 15.01
C GLY A 128 -4.19 7.23 16.24
N VAL A 129 -3.45 6.14 16.05
CA VAL A 129 -2.90 5.36 17.18
C VAL A 129 -1.85 6.19 17.94
N GLU A 130 -1.00 6.91 17.22
CA GLU A 130 0.07 7.71 17.84
C GLU A 130 -0.47 8.86 18.69
N ILE A 131 -1.42 9.64 18.16
CA ILE A 131 -1.98 10.79 18.89
C ILE A 131 -2.79 10.36 20.12
N THR A 132 -3.37 9.17 20.11
CA THR A 132 -4.14 8.64 21.25
C THR A 132 -3.24 8.08 22.35
N GLY A 133 -1.93 7.90 22.08
CA GLY A 133 -0.95 7.55 23.10
C GLY A 133 -1.26 6.26 23.87
N GLY A 134 -1.91 5.29 23.22
CA GLY A 134 -2.32 4.03 23.86
C GLY A 134 -3.58 4.12 24.72
N LYS A 135 -4.33 5.23 24.64
CA LYS A 135 -5.67 5.35 25.26
C LYS A 135 -6.55 4.18 24.81
N ILE A 136 -7.15 3.51 25.78
CA ILE A 136 -8.10 2.43 25.54
C ILE A 136 -9.50 3.03 25.44
N PHE A 137 -10.18 2.78 24.33
CA PHE A 137 -11.56 3.22 24.13
C PHE A 137 -12.55 2.08 24.44
N PRO A 138 -13.72 2.39 25.02
CA PRO A 138 -14.76 1.40 25.23
C PRO A 138 -15.19 0.77 23.91
N LYS A 139 -15.29 -0.56 23.91
CA LYS A 139 -15.80 -1.35 22.80
C LYS A 139 -17.31 -1.48 22.88
N VAL A 140 -17.96 -1.71 21.75
CA VAL A 140 -19.42 -1.90 21.69
C VAL A 140 -19.79 -3.34 21.29
N PRO A 141 -20.94 -3.87 21.75
CA PRO A 141 -21.43 -5.15 21.28
C PRO A 141 -21.75 -5.11 19.78
N PRO A 142 -21.79 -6.27 19.09
CA PRO A 142 -22.16 -6.32 17.68
C PRO A 142 -23.51 -5.65 17.41
N VAL A 143 -23.53 -4.75 16.43
CA VAL A 143 -24.76 -4.12 15.93
C VAL A 143 -24.89 -4.36 14.42
N PRO A 144 -26.12 -4.55 13.88
CA PRO A 144 -26.31 -4.71 12.45
C PRO A 144 -25.87 -3.46 11.66
N ASN A 145 -25.17 -3.69 10.55
CA ASN A 145 -24.85 -2.64 9.59
C ASN A 145 -26.12 -2.16 8.87
N ASN A 146 -26.19 -0.87 8.59
CA ASN A 146 -27.25 -0.28 7.78
C ASN A 146 -26.73 0.96 7.03
N ALA A 147 -27.62 1.70 6.37
CA ALA A 147 -27.26 2.89 5.60
C ALA A 147 -26.46 3.91 6.45
N ASN A 148 -26.82 4.05 7.72
CA ASN A 148 -26.31 5.08 8.62
C ASN A 148 -25.15 4.61 9.52
N LYS A 149 -24.90 3.30 9.67
CA LYS A 149 -23.83 2.81 10.54
C LYS A 149 -23.18 1.53 10.04
N ARG A 150 -21.90 1.37 10.39
CA ARG A 150 -21.09 0.20 10.10
C ARG A 150 -20.30 -0.21 11.34
N TYR A 151 -20.56 -1.41 11.82
CA TYR A 151 -19.82 -2.10 12.86
C TYR A 151 -18.62 -2.85 12.26
N PHE A 152 -17.50 -2.79 12.97
CA PHE A 152 -16.25 -3.46 12.60
C PHE A 152 -15.93 -4.51 13.67
N PRO A 153 -16.15 -5.82 13.41
CA PRO A 153 -15.91 -6.86 14.41
C PRO A 153 -14.44 -6.97 14.85
N GLN A 154 -13.50 -6.56 14.01
CA GLN A 154 -12.06 -6.60 14.29
C GLN A 154 -11.66 -5.70 15.45
N THR A 155 -12.23 -4.50 15.52
CA THR A 155 -11.94 -3.51 16.57
C THR A 155 -13.07 -3.33 17.57
N GLN A 156 -14.25 -3.87 17.26
CA GLN A 156 -15.48 -3.77 18.04
C GLN A 156 -15.94 -2.31 18.20
N HIS A 157 -15.84 -1.55 17.10
CA HIS A 157 -16.25 -0.14 17.01
C HIS A 157 -17.22 0.12 15.86
N VAL A 158 -17.95 1.23 15.95
CA VAL A 158 -18.93 1.64 14.94
C VAL A 158 -18.53 2.98 14.32
N VAL A 159 -18.65 3.09 13.00
CA VAL A 159 -18.61 4.37 12.28
C VAL A 159 -20.03 4.68 11.81
N GLN A 160 -20.52 5.90 12.03
CA GLN A 160 -21.90 6.25 11.71
C GLN A 160 -22.05 7.66 11.11
N TYR A 161 -23.21 7.90 10.50
CA TYR A 161 -23.66 9.16 9.90
C TYR A 161 -22.57 9.85 9.05
N GLY A 162 -22.30 11.13 9.31
CA GLY A 162 -21.36 11.92 8.51
C GLY A 162 -19.94 11.34 8.53
N PHE A 163 -19.50 10.76 9.65
CA PHE A 163 -18.17 10.14 9.73
C PHE A 163 -18.12 8.88 8.86
N LYS A 164 -19.19 8.08 8.83
CA LYS A 164 -19.30 6.93 7.92
C LYS A 164 -19.24 7.37 6.46
N THR A 165 -19.99 8.42 6.10
CA THR A 165 -19.97 8.94 4.73
C THR A 165 -18.56 9.33 4.32
N ILE A 166 -17.86 10.17 5.10
CA ILE A 166 -16.50 10.59 4.75
C ILE A 166 -15.54 9.40 4.70
N TRP A 167 -15.60 8.49 5.68
CA TRP A 167 -14.73 7.31 5.71
C TRP A 167 -14.92 6.47 4.44
N GLU A 168 -16.16 6.15 4.07
CA GLU A 168 -16.45 5.32 2.89
C GLU A 168 -16.08 6.01 1.57
N THR A 169 -16.31 7.32 1.44
CA THR A 169 -16.07 8.04 0.19
C THR A 169 -14.62 8.52 -0.01
N SER A 170 -13.84 8.62 1.07
CA SER A 170 -12.46 9.14 1.03
C SER A 170 -11.39 8.06 1.19
N GLY A 171 -11.74 6.80 0.91
CA GLY A 171 -10.79 5.69 0.76
C GLY A 171 -10.86 4.62 1.85
N GLY A 172 -11.73 4.79 2.85
CA GLY A 172 -12.08 3.79 3.86
C GLY A 172 -10.88 3.23 4.58
N GLU A 173 -10.90 1.92 4.81
CA GLU A 173 -9.88 1.20 5.56
C GLU A 173 -8.48 1.36 4.97
N ARG A 174 -8.39 1.43 3.64
CA ARG A 174 -7.11 1.57 2.93
C ARG A 174 -6.41 2.91 3.25
N VAL A 175 -7.18 3.96 3.53
CA VAL A 175 -6.65 5.30 3.83
C VAL A 175 -6.65 5.56 5.35
N PHE A 176 -7.77 5.39 6.01
CA PHE A 176 -7.92 5.77 7.42
C PHE A 176 -7.66 4.62 8.39
N GLY A 177 -7.71 3.38 7.89
CA GLY A 177 -7.73 2.19 8.74
C GLY A 177 -9.06 1.98 9.43
N LEU A 178 -9.06 1.07 10.38
CA LEU A 178 -10.23 0.71 11.18
C LEU A 178 -10.50 1.78 12.25
N PRO A 179 -11.76 1.97 12.68
CA PRO A 179 -12.07 2.79 13.84
C PRO A 179 -11.44 2.18 15.10
N ILE A 180 -10.89 3.04 15.95
CA ILE A 180 -10.29 2.65 17.25
C ILE A 180 -11.00 3.32 18.44
N SER A 181 -12.00 4.15 18.19
CA SER A 181 -12.88 4.74 19.19
C SER A 181 -14.30 4.84 18.68
N GLU A 182 -15.25 5.10 19.59
CA GLU A 182 -16.55 5.67 19.22
C GLU A 182 -16.43 7.19 18.98
N GLU A 183 -17.53 7.81 18.55
CA GLU A 183 -17.67 9.27 18.57
C GLU A 183 -17.67 9.78 20.01
N ILE A 184 -16.71 10.65 20.34
CA ILE A 184 -16.53 11.23 21.67
C ILE A 184 -16.36 12.73 21.59
N LYS A 185 -16.66 13.44 22.68
CA LYS A 185 -16.34 14.87 22.78
C LYS A 185 -14.94 15.04 23.35
N GLU A 186 -14.11 15.84 22.68
CA GLU A 186 -12.78 16.23 23.15
C GLU A 186 -12.50 17.70 22.82
N VAL A 187 -11.66 18.34 23.64
CA VAL A 187 -11.06 19.63 23.29
C VAL A 187 -9.89 19.37 22.34
N ILE A 188 -9.88 20.05 21.19
CA ILE A 188 -8.84 19.86 20.17
C ILE A 188 -8.00 21.14 20.00
N ASP A 189 -7.28 21.24 18.88
CA ASP A 189 -6.22 22.22 18.64
C ASP A 189 -6.70 23.68 18.65
N ASP A 190 -7.98 23.94 18.41
CA ASP A 190 -8.59 25.26 18.49
C ASP A 190 -9.04 25.65 19.92
N GLY A 191 -8.88 24.74 20.89
CA GLY A 191 -9.28 24.96 22.28
C GLY A 191 -10.78 24.75 22.55
N GLU A 192 -11.56 24.34 21.55
CA GLU A 192 -13.00 24.15 21.66
C GLU A 192 -13.40 22.67 21.70
N TRP A 193 -14.60 22.40 22.19
CA TRP A 193 -15.15 21.04 22.23
C TRP A 193 -15.68 20.61 20.86
N HIS A 194 -15.13 19.52 20.34
CA HIS A 194 -15.59 18.88 19.11
C HIS A 194 -16.00 17.43 19.35
N THR A 195 -16.99 16.96 18.58
CA THR A 195 -17.18 15.51 18.43
C THR A 195 -16.10 14.99 17.49
N VAL A 196 -15.34 14.01 17.96
CA VAL A 196 -14.25 13.39 17.22
C VAL A 196 -14.39 11.87 17.23
N GLN A 197 -13.80 11.22 16.22
CA GLN A 197 -13.60 9.78 16.22
C GLN A 197 -12.20 9.46 15.72
N TYR A 198 -11.53 8.54 16.41
CA TYR A 198 -10.20 8.08 16.05
C TYR A 198 -10.29 6.81 15.19
N PHE A 199 -9.43 6.77 14.19
CA PHE A 199 -9.13 5.63 13.34
C PHE A 199 -7.66 5.29 13.48
N GLU A 200 -7.19 4.17 12.95
CA GLU A 200 -5.78 3.80 13.06
C GLU A 200 -4.84 4.91 12.52
N ARG A 201 -5.22 5.56 11.41
CA ARG A 201 -4.35 6.50 10.68
C ARG A 201 -4.82 7.95 10.71
N ALA A 202 -5.98 8.23 11.30
CA ALA A 202 -6.59 9.55 11.27
C ALA A 202 -7.47 9.83 12.48
N ARG A 203 -7.82 11.11 12.67
CA ARG A 203 -8.94 11.56 13.51
C ARG A 203 -9.90 12.33 12.63
N PHE A 204 -11.19 12.09 12.77
CA PHE A 204 -12.24 12.90 12.16
C PHE A 204 -12.84 13.84 13.20
N GLU A 205 -13.27 15.01 12.74
CA GLU A 205 -13.81 16.08 13.57
C GLU A 205 -15.13 16.57 12.99
N PHE A 206 -16.11 16.81 13.87
CA PHE A 206 -17.37 17.44 13.51
C PHE A 206 -17.35 18.94 13.82
N TRP A 207 -17.68 19.75 12.81
CA TRP A 207 -17.67 21.20 12.79
C TRP A 207 -19.08 21.73 12.49
N PRO A 208 -19.91 21.99 13.52
CA PRO A 208 -21.32 22.36 13.32
C PRO A 208 -21.52 23.68 12.59
N GLY A 209 -20.54 24.60 12.70
CA GLY A 209 -20.56 25.91 12.06
C GLY A 209 -20.42 25.88 10.53
N PHE A 210 -19.99 24.76 9.94
CA PHE A 210 -19.93 24.63 8.48
C PHE A 210 -21.29 24.23 7.88
N ALA A 211 -21.44 24.55 6.59
CA ALA A 211 -22.62 24.17 5.82
C ALA A 211 -22.87 22.65 5.89
N PRO A 212 -24.13 22.19 5.85
CA PRO A 212 -24.45 20.77 5.75
C PRO A 212 -23.63 20.09 4.65
N GLY A 213 -23.12 18.88 4.94
CA GLY A 213 -22.22 18.16 4.03
C GLY A 213 -20.75 18.59 4.05
N LYS A 214 -20.39 19.69 4.75
CA LYS A 214 -19.00 20.13 4.96
C LYS A 214 -18.56 20.08 6.43
N ARG A 215 -19.41 19.53 7.29
CA ARG A 215 -19.21 19.51 8.74
C ARG A 215 -18.25 18.44 9.24
N VAL A 216 -17.77 17.54 8.39
CA VAL A 216 -16.82 16.51 8.81
C VAL A 216 -15.48 16.79 8.16
N LEU A 217 -14.47 17.01 8.99
CA LEU A 217 -13.10 17.25 8.57
C LEU A 217 -12.20 16.10 9.02
N ILE A 218 -11.12 15.90 8.26
CA ILE A 218 -9.99 15.05 8.64
C ILE A 218 -8.99 15.96 9.34
N SER A 219 -8.65 15.63 10.58
CA SER A 219 -7.70 16.37 11.41
C SER A 219 -6.34 16.52 10.74
N ALA A 220 -5.69 17.67 10.95
CA ALA A 220 -4.33 17.92 10.49
C ALA A 220 -3.26 17.22 11.35
N LEU A 221 -3.44 15.91 11.62
CA LEU A 221 -2.54 15.14 12.49
C LEU A 221 -1.13 15.03 11.93
N GLY A 222 -0.99 15.02 10.59
CA GLY A 222 0.33 14.97 9.97
C GLY A 222 1.14 16.23 10.30
N ARG A 223 0.54 17.42 10.17
CA ARG A 223 1.18 18.66 10.60
C ARG A 223 1.45 18.69 12.11
N LYS A 224 0.50 18.20 12.92
CA LYS A 224 0.61 18.18 14.38
C LYS A 224 1.76 17.29 14.88
N LEU A 225 2.00 16.16 14.22
CA LEU A 225 2.99 15.15 14.63
C LEU A 225 4.31 15.23 13.84
N ALA A 226 4.41 16.11 12.83
CA ALA A 226 5.63 16.34 12.11
C ALA A 226 6.72 16.95 13.02
N PRO A 227 7.99 16.52 12.90
CA PRO A 227 9.08 17.14 13.66
C PRO A 227 9.19 18.64 13.33
N PRO A 228 9.13 19.55 14.32
CA PRO A 228 9.06 21.00 14.07
C PRO A 228 10.22 21.53 13.23
N GLN A 229 11.42 20.98 13.39
CA GLN A 229 12.61 21.37 12.64
C GLN A 229 12.56 21.01 11.14
N LEU A 230 11.58 20.21 10.70
CA LEU A 230 11.40 19.82 9.30
C LEU A 230 10.23 20.56 8.63
N LEU A 231 9.48 21.38 9.37
CA LEU A 231 8.37 22.17 8.85
C LEU A 231 8.80 23.36 7.99
N PRO A 232 9.94 24.03 8.24
CA PRO A 232 10.44 25.02 7.29
C PRO A 232 10.79 24.35 5.95
N PRO A 233 10.37 24.91 4.81
CA PRO A 233 10.75 24.38 3.51
C PRO A 233 12.26 24.50 3.28
N LEU A 234 12.81 23.59 2.47
CA LEU A 234 14.18 23.76 1.98
C LEU A 234 14.25 24.97 1.03
N PRO A 235 15.36 25.72 1.04
CA PRO A 235 15.55 26.86 0.16
C PRO A 235 15.54 26.50 -1.32
#